data_AF-A0A952REX5-F1
#
_entry.id   AF-A0A952REX5-F1
#
_cell.length_a   1.000
_cell.length_b   1.000
_cell.length_c   1.000
_cell.angle_alpha   90.00
_cell.angle_beta   90.00
_cell.angle_gamma   90.00
#
_symmetry.space_group_name_H-M   'P 1'
#
loop_
_entity.id
_entity.type
_entity.pdbx_description
1 polymer ?
#
loop_
_entity_poly.entity_id
_entity_poly.type
_entity_poly.pdbx_seq_one_letter_code
_entity_poly.pdbx_strand_id
1 'polypeptide(L)'
;MFARSYAVGVVAIVLASTGCSGDERAAPSAADTPAQQLVIPPMDAGAASRDETAAPAATEPPPPPEPATTDEMPPDTRDPRAKSAPRQRAVLEVEAQNLERLLVTTPATSSTRPHLLKRLTAAYGELARGASGADAAQARKQEAAHWTTLLNDHPSTAGLDEARYYRGLAYELSGEPQRARSSYYDLIKTSPQSKLVPYAYFAFGQMFFDDARQDPSKYALAEQAFVEVLKYPPPANGIFAYALLRLGETELALNQPAKAKAHFDRLRRDFPGSPATTHVPP
;
A
#
# COMPACT_ATOMS: atom_id res chain seq x y z
N MET A 1 43.63 -31.01 36.65
CA MET A 1 43.31 -32.28 37.36
C MET A 1 42.54 -31.95 38.64
N PHE A 2 42.00 -32.96 39.33
CA PHE A 2 41.05 -32.82 40.44
C PHE A 2 41.62 -32.19 41.72
N ALA A 3 40.76 -31.44 42.43
CA ALA A 3 40.64 -31.45 43.89
C ALA A 3 39.19 -31.03 44.29
N ARG A 4 38.75 -31.38 45.51
CA ARG A 4 37.39 -31.11 46.05
C ARG A 4 37.48 -30.37 47.41
N SER A 5 36.38 -29.69 47.77
CA SER A 5 35.72 -29.63 49.11
C SER A 5 35.15 -28.23 49.39
N TYR A 6 33.87 -28.01 49.76
CA TYR A 6 33.00 -28.55 50.84
C TYR A 6 33.10 -27.81 52.19
N ALA A 7 32.17 -26.88 52.44
CA ALA A 7 31.58 -26.52 53.75
C ALA A 7 30.27 -25.74 53.46
N VAL A 8 29.07 -26.27 53.70
CA VAL A 8 28.29 -26.26 54.97
C VAL A 8 27.61 -24.90 55.28
N GLY A 9 26.28 -24.91 55.25
CA GLY A 9 25.36 -23.91 55.78
C GLY A 9 23.97 -24.58 55.94
N VAL A 10 23.29 -24.41 57.08
CA VAL A 10 22.19 -25.30 57.51
C VAL A 10 21.08 -24.50 58.22
N VAL A 11 19.83 -25.00 58.16
CA VAL A 11 18.62 -24.48 58.87
C VAL A 11 18.12 -23.15 58.22
N ALA A 12 16.83 -22.94 57.94
CA ALA A 12 15.63 -23.32 58.69
C ALA A 12 14.42 -23.76 57.84
N ILE A 13 13.48 -24.46 58.49
CA ILE A 13 12.12 -24.74 58.00
C ILE A 13 11.16 -23.77 58.69
N VAL A 14 10.26 -23.14 57.92
CA VAL A 14 9.02 -22.57 58.45
C VAL A 14 7.88 -22.98 57.52
N LEU A 15 6.85 -23.64 58.09
CA LEU A 15 5.56 -23.88 57.46
C LEU A 15 4.51 -23.09 58.23
N ALA A 16 3.82 -22.17 57.58
CA ALA A 16 2.65 -21.46 58.10
C ALA A 16 1.68 -21.16 56.95
N SER A 17 0.39 -21.18 57.23
CA SER A 17 -0.69 -21.30 56.24
C SER A 17 -1.39 -19.98 55.89
N THR A 18 -2.24 -20.06 54.86
CA THR A 18 -3.48 -19.26 54.66
C THR A 18 -3.39 -17.73 54.52
N GLY A 19 -3.82 -17.19 53.37
CA GLY A 19 -4.24 -15.79 53.25
C GLY A 19 -4.53 -15.30 51.83
N CYS A 20 -5.80 -14.96 51.55
CA CYS A 20 -6.29 -13.94 50.62
C CYS A 20 -5.71 -13.79 49.18
N SER A 21 -6.52 -14.21 48.22
CA SER A 21 -7.02 -13.40 47.08
C SER A 21 -6.12 -12.34 46.42
N GLY A 22 -5.82 -12.55 45.13
CA GLY A 22 -5.46 -11.49 44.18
C GLY A 22 -5.72 -11.94 42.76
N ASP A 23 -6.57 -11.23 42.01
CA ASP A 23 -6.76 -11.46 40.58
C ASP A 23 -5.47 -11.13 39.81
N GLU A 24 -4.87 -12.15 39.20
CA GLU A 24 -3.71 -11.96 38.33
C GLU A 24 -4.17 -11.32 37.02
N ARG A 25 -4.17 -9.98 36.99
CA ARG A 25 -4.55 -9.17 35.82
C ARG A 25 -3.65 -9.50 34.64
N ALA A 26 -4.16 -10.33 33.73
CA ALA A 26 -3.57 -10.56 32.42
C ALA A 26 -3.28 -9.22 31.74
N ALA A 27 -2.08 -9.09 31.17
CA ALA A 27 -1.72 -7.93 30.36
C ALA A 27 -2.68 -7.84 29.15
N PRO A 28 -3.14 -6.64 28.77
CA PRO A 28 -4.05 -6.48 27.64
C PRO A 28 -3.36 -6.95 26.35
N SER A 29 -4.08 -7.77 25.58
CA SER A 29 -3.62 -8.27 24.28
C SER A 29 -3.36 -7.12 23.31
N ALA A 30 -2.36 -7.27 22.43
CA ALA A 30 -2.04 -6.31 21.37
C ALA A 30 -3.03 -6.39 20.19
N ALA A 31 -4.33 -6.27 20.50
CA ALA A 31 -5.44 -6.51 19.60
C ALA A 31 -6.58 -5.47 19.75
N ASP A 32 -6.24 -4.23 20.10
CA ASP A 32 -7.10 -3.06 19.87
C ASP A 32 -6.22 -1.81 19.74
N THR A 33 -5.88 -1.44 18.50
CA THR A 33 -5.41 -0.09 18.17
C THR A 33 -6.50 0.57 17.34
N PRO A 34 -7.11 1.68 17.79
CA PRO A 34 -8.14 2.35 17.00
C PRO A 34 -7.56 2.76 15.65
N ALA A 35 -8.34 2.60 14.58
CA ALA A 35 -7.90 2.85 13.22
C ALA A 35 -7.48 4.31 13.03
N GLN A 36 -6.18 4.59 13.18
CA GLN A 36 -5.61 5.90 12.97
C GLN A 36 -5.89 6.31 11.53
N GLN A 37 -6.69 7.36 11.37
CA GLN A 37 -7.06 7.91 10.06
C GLN A 37 -5.77 8.37 9.36
N LEU A 38 -5.28 7.56 8.43
CA LEU A 38 -3.96 7.72 7.83
C LEU A 38 -3.95 8.90 6.85
N VAL A 39 -3.73 10.10 7.40
CA VAL A 39 -3.45 11.31 6.63
C VAL A 39 -2.15 11.08 5.86
N ILE A 40 -2.20 11.23 4.53
CA ILE A 40 -1.01 11.09 3.67
C ILE A 40 -0.03 12.23 4.04
N PRO A 41 1.28 11.96 4.18
CA PRO A 41 2.23 13.00 4.57
C PRO A 41 2.69 13.84 3.36
N PRO A 42 2.76 15.17 3.48
CA PRO A 42 1.88 16.05 4.24
C PRO A 42 0.76 16.61 3.34
N MET A 43 -0.48 16.17 3.55
CA MET A 43 -1.65 16.98 3.15
C MET A 43 -1.64 18.26 4.00
N ASP A 44 -1.21 19.39 3.43
CA ASP A 44 -1.22 20.66 4.17
C ASP A 44 -2.67 21.15 4.30
N ALA A 45 -3.12 21.36 5.54
CA ALA A 45 -4.53 21.52 5.89
C ALA A 45 -5.04 22.96 5.67
N GLY A 46 -4.85 23.47 4.45
CA GLY A 46 -5.23 24.80 4.00
C GLY A 46 -6.74 24.99 3.83
N ALA A 47 -7.44 25.18 4.95
CA ALA A 47 -8.89 25.43 5.06
C ALA A 47 -9.79 24.21 4.75
N ALA A 48 -11.03 24.14 5.26
CA ALA A 48 -11.78 25.18 5.98
C ALA A 48 -12.36 24.72 7.32
N SER A 49 -12.12 25.52 8.36
CA SER A 49 -13.05 25.64 9.47
C SER A 49 -14.38 26.22 8.98
N ARG A 50 -15.50 25.59 9.33
CA ARG A 50 -16.83 26.20 9.28
C ARG A 50 -17.41 26.14 10.68
N ASP A 51 -17.83 27.28 11.21
CA ASP A 51 -18.49 27.35 12.51
C ASP A 51 -19.80 26.56 12.49
N GLU A 52 -19.99 25.70 13.49
CA GLU A 52 -21.18 24.86 13.62
C GLU A 52 -22.28 25.61 14.41
N THR A 53 -22.86 26.63 13.77
CA THR A 53 -24.07 27.32 14.28
C THR A 53 -25.30 26.88 13.49
N ALA A 54 -26.28 26.28 14.19
CA ALA A 54 -27.37 25.55 13.57
C ALA A 54 -28.40 26.42 12.82
N ALA A 55 -28.87 25.89 11.68
CA ALA A 55 -30.07 26.31 10.96
C ALA A 55 -30.76 25.05 10.35
N PRO A 56 -32.08 25.05 10.12
CA PRO A 56 -32.86 23.81 10.08
C PRO A 56 -33.01 23.16 8.70
N ALA A 57 -33.19 21.83 8.73
CA ALA A 57 -34.00 21.03 7.80
C ALA A 57 -33.98 21.45 6.31
N ALA A 58 -32.80 21.37 5.68
CA ALA A 58 -32.73 21.29 4.22
C ALA A 58 -33.34 19.95 3.76
N THR A 59 -34.04 19.95 2.62
CA THR A 59 -34.41 18.73 1.92
C THR A 59 -33.16 17.91 1.60
N GLU A 60 -33.25 16.59 1.75
CA GLU A 60 -32.19 15.65 1.40
C GLU A 60 -31.67 15.95 -0.02
N PRO A 61 -30.35 16.17 -0.21
CA PRO A 61 -29.81 16.41 -1.54
C PRO A 61 -30.09 15.17 -2.41
N PRO A 62 -30.29 15.34 -3.72
CA PRO A 62 -30.45 14.18 -4.61
C PRO A 62 -29.25 13.25 -4.44
N PRO A 63 -29.46 11.91 -4.50
CA PRO A 63 -28.35 10.97 -4.39
C PRO A 63 -27.27 11.33 -5.42
N PRO A 64 -25.98 11.20 -5.06
CA PRO A 64 -24.90 11.48 -6.00
C PRO A 64 -25.14 10.66 -7.27
N PRO A 65 -24.90 11.22 -8.47
CA PRO A 65 -25.13 10.51 -9.72
C PRO A 65 -24.36 9.18 -9.68
N GLU A 66 -25.04 8.08 -10.05
CA GLU A 66 -24.41 6.77 -10.09
C GLU A 66 -23.08 6.85 -10.87
N PRO A 67 -21.97 6.28 -10.35
CA PRO A 67 -20.66 6.42 -10.96
C PRO A 67 -20.72 5.90 -12.40
N ALA A 68 -20.60 6.82 -13.35
CA ALA A 68 -21.01 6.61 -14.74
C ALA A 68 -20.17 5.50 -15.39
N THR A 69 -20.77 4.31 -15.52
CA THR A 69 -20.16 3.06 -16.01
C THR A 69 -18.88 2.64 -15.28
N THR A 70 -18.98 1.61 -14.45
CA THR A 70 -17.88 1.11 -13.60
C THR A 70 -16.77 0.38 -14.38
N ASP A 71 -15.97 1.12 -15.15
CA ASP A 71 -14.60 0.70 -15.48
C ASP A 71 -13.74 0.81 -14.21
N GLU A 72 -13.84 -0.21 -13.35
CA GLU A 72 -12.94 -0.36 -12.21
C GLU A 72 -11.50 -0.45 -12.70
N MET A 73 -10.76 0.65 -12.65
CA MET A 73 -9.38 0.69 -13.15
C MET A 73 -8.49 -0.22 -12.27
N PRO A 74 -8.13 -1.44 -12.72
CA PRO A 74 -7.68 -2.49 -11.82
C PRO A 74 -6.26 -2.22 -11.32
N PRO A 75 -5.85 -2.73 -10.14
CA PRO A 75 -4.58 -2.35 -9.53
C PRO A 75 -3.35 -2.55 -10.42
N ASP A 76 -3.34 -3.57 -11.28
CA ASP A 76 -2.23 -3.85 -12.22
C ASP A 76 -2.01 -2.77 -13.29
N THR A 77 -2.98 -1.87 -13.56
CA THR A 77 -2.75 -0.67 -14.39
C THR A 77 -1.67 0.26 -13.81
N ARG A 78 -1.42 0.14 -12.51
CA ARG A 78 -0.39 0.88 -11.78
C ARG A 78 0.97 0.22 -11.85
N ASP A 79 1.07 -1.06 -12.18
CA ASP A 79 2.34 -1.78 -12.19
C ASP A 79 3.18 -1.36 -13.43
N PRO A 80 4.28 -0.59 -13.29
CA PRO A 80 5.06 -0.16 -14.46
C PRO A 80 5.70 -1.34 -15.21
N ARG A 81 5.77 -2.52 -14.57
CA ARG A 81 6.30 -3.78 -15.13
C ARG A 81 5.29 -4.50 -16.04
N ALA A 82 4.01 -4.12 -15.99
CA ALA A 82 2.95 -4.72 -16.82
C ALA A 82 3.14 -4.49 -18.33
N LYS A 83 3.99 -3.54 -18.73
CA LYS A 83 4.37 -3.24 -20.12
C LYS A 83 5.03 -4.41 -20.87
N SER A 84 5.51 -5.42 -20.15
CA SER A 84 6.08 -6.65 -20.71
C SER A 84 5.30 -7.87 -20.22
N ALA A 85 4.92 -8.74 -21.16
CA ALA A 85 4.29 -10.03 -20.88
C ALA A 85 5.14 -10.87 -19.90
N PRO A 86 4.54 -11.58 -18.94
CA PRO A 86 5.27 -12.51 -18.08
C PRO A 86 6.00 -13.59 -18.87
N ARG A 87 7.13 -14.08 -18.34
CA ARG A 87 7.78 -15.29 -18.86
C ARG A 87 6.91 -16.54 -18.59
N GLN A 88 7.24 -17.65 -19.26
CA GLN A 88 6.51 -18.92 -19.10
C GLN A 88 6.48 -19.36 -17.63
N ARG A 89 5.29 -19.70 -17.12
CA ARG A 89 5.05 -20.06 -15.70
C ARG A 89 6.04 -21.09 -15.17
N ALA A 90 6.25 -22.20 -15.88
CA ALA A 90 7.17 -23.26 -15.46
C ALA A 90 8.65 -22.78 -15.34
N VAL A 91 9.08 -21.82 -16.17
CA VAL A 91 10.44 -21.24 -16.08
C VAL A 91 10.55 -20.37 -14.82
N LEU A 92 9.50 -19.64 -14.48
CA LEU A 92 9.44 -18.79 -13.29
C LEU A 92 9.33 -19.62 -11.99
N GLU A 93 8.56 -20.70 -11.99
CA GLU A 93 8.44 -21.63 -10.84
C GLU A 93 9.79 -22.31 -10.54
N VAL A 94 10.49 -22.80 -11.57
CA VAL A 94 11.84 -23.37 -11.41
C VAL A 94 12.85 -22.31 -10.98
N GLU A 95 12.77 -21.08 -11.51
CA GLU A 95 13.62 -19.97 -11.06
C GLU A 95 13.40 -19.63 -9.59
N ALA A 96 12.14 -19.53 -9.14
CA ALA A 96 11.80 -19.26 -7.75
C ALA A 96 12.37 -20.34 -6.81
N GLN A 97 12.10 -21.61 -7.09
CA GLN A 97 12.62 -22.75 -6.31
C GLN A 97 14.15 -22.84 -6.27
N ASN A 98 14.84 -22.36 -7.31
CA ASN A 98 16.31 -22.27 -7.31
C ASN A 98 16.81 -21.14 -6.41
N LEU A 99 16.16 -19.97 -6.45
CA LEU A 99 16.50 -18.80 -5.65
C LEU A 99 16.18 -19.01 -4.17
N GLU A 100 15.06 -19.67 -3.82
CA GLU A 100 14.72 -20.05 -2.46
C GLU A 100 15.80 -20.96 -1.85
N ARG A 101 16.22 -22.01 -2.55
CA ARG A 101 17.28 -22.93 -2.09
C ARG A 101 18.64 -22.22 -1.93
N LEU A 102 18.93 -21.24 -2.79
CA LEU A 102 20.14 -20.43 -2.67
C LEU A 102 20.04 -19.41 -1.52
N LEU A 103 18.84 -18.88 -1.22
CA LEU A 103 18.61 -18.00 -0.05
C LEU A 103 18.67 -18.75 1.29
N VAL A 104 18.30 -20.03 1.33
CA VAL A 104 18.49 -20.89 2.52
C VAL A 104 19.98 -21.12 2.82
N THR A 105 20.81 -21.21 1.77
CA THR A 105 22.26 -21.47 1.91
C THR A 105 23.13 -20.21 1.92
N THR A 106 22.57 -19.03 1.63
CA THR A 106 23.28 -17.74 1.62
C THR A 106 23.09 -17.00 2.95
N PRO A 107 24.15 -16.75 3.75
CA PRO A 107 24.05 -16.09 5.06
C PRO A 107 23.35 -14.73 5.02
N ALA A 108 22.66 -14.38 6.11
CA ALA A 108 21.94 -13.10 6.26
C ALA A 108 22.83 -11.86 6.03
N THR A 109 24.13 -11.94 6.38
CA THR A 109 25.11 -10.87 6.20
C THR A 109 25.77 -10.84 4.82
N SER A 110 25.42 -11.75 3.91
CA SER A 110 26.04 -11.83 2.59
C SER A 110 25.60 -10.68 1.67
N SER A 111 26.57 -10.01 1.04
CA SER A 111 26.33 -8.98 0.01
C SER A 111 25.58 -9.51 -1.22
N THR A 112 25.54 -10.82 -1.44
CA THR A 112 24.77 -11.45 -2.53
C THR A 112 23.28 -11.54 -2.21
N ARG A 113 22.90 -11.62 -0.92
CA ARG A 113 21.52 -11.87 -0.48
C ARG A 113 20.50 -10.82 -0.95
N PRO A 114 20.79 -9.49 -0.97
CA PRO A 114 19.91 -8.49 -1.55
C PRO A 114 19.58 -8.75 -3.04
N HIS A 115 20.56 -9.21 -3.82
CA HIS A 115 20.38 -9.48 -5.25
C HIS A 115 19.49 -10.72 -5.48
N LEU A 116 19.64 -11.75 -4.65
CA LEU A 116 18.78 -12.94 -4.69
C LEU A 116 17.33 -12.61 -4.32
N LEU A 117 17.13 -11.83 -3.25
CA LEU A 117 15.79 -11.35 -2.85
C LEU A 117 15.15 -10.52 -3.97
N LYS A 118 15.87 -9.57 -4.58
CA LYS A 118 15.38 -8.78 -5.73
C LYS A 118 15.03 -9.64 -6.95
N ARG A 119 15.78 -10.72 -7.21
CA ARG A 119 15.46 -11.62 -8.33
C ARG A 119 14.23 -12.49 -8.02
N LEU A 120 14.08 -12.94 -6.77
CA LEU A 120 12.94 -13.75 -6.34
C LEU A 120 11.64 -12.95 -6.29
N THR A 121 11.66 -11.71 -5.79
CA THR A 121 10.50 -10.81 -5.84
C THR A 121 10.07 -10.49 -7.27
N ALA A 122 11.03 -10.30 -8.19
CA ALA A 122 10.73 -10.16 -9.61
C ALA A 122 10.09 -11.42 -10.21
N ALA A 123 10.59 -12.62 -9.87
CA ALA A 123 10.00 -13.88 -10.33
C ALA A 123 8.55 -14.07 -9.82
N TYR A 124 8.27 -13.78 -8.55
CA TYR A 124 6.90 -13.82 -8.01
C TYR A 124 5.99 -12.72 -8.58
N GLY A 125 6.51 -11.52 -8.82
CA GLY A 125 5.78 -10.44 -9.51
C GLY A 125 5.52 -10.70 -11.00
N GLU A 126 6.29 -11.58 -11.64
CA GLU A 126 5.95 -12.14 -12.96
C GLU A 126 4.91 -13.25 -12.84
N LEU A 127 5.05 -14.20 -11.90
CA LEU A 127 4.09 -15.28 -11.66
C LEU A 127 2.69 -14.75 -11.36
N ALA A 128 2.58 -13.73 -10.49
CA ALA A 128 1.31 -13.13 -10.14
C ALA A 128 0.57 -12.54 -11.35
N ARG A 129 1.29 -11.84 -12.24
CA ARG A 129 0.74 -11.26 -13.48
C ARG A 129 0.47 -12.30 -14.57
N GLY A 130 1.01 -13.51 -14.44
CA GLY A 130 0.77 -14.66 -15.32
C GLY A 130 -0.25 -15.67 -14.77
N ALA A 131 -0.91 -15.34 -13.66
CA ALA A 131 -1.86 -16.21 -12.95
C ALA A 131 -3.19 -15.47 -12.70
N SER A 132 -4.13 -16.16 -12.07
CA SER A 132 -5.44 -15.60 -11.69
C SER A 132 -5.90 -16.13 -10.33
N GLY A 133 -6.83 -15.42 -9.69
CA GLY A 133 -7.47 -15.85 -8.44
C GLY A 133 -6.47 -16.19 -7.33
N ALA A 134 -6.62 -17.37 -6.72
CA ALA A 134 -5.80 -17.82 -5.60
C ALA A 134 -4.30 -17.93 -5.93
N ASP A 135 -3.94 -18.40 -7.13
CA ASP A 135 -2.54 -18.52 -7.58
C ASP A 135 -1.87 -17.14 -7.66
N ALA A 136 -2.58 -16.15 -8.22
CA ALA A 136 -2.08 -14.77 -8.30
C ALA A 136 -1.92 -14.16 -6.91
N ALA A 137 -2.94 -14.29 -6.05
CA ALA A 137 -2.90 -13.78 -4.68
C ALA A 137 -1.78 -14.44 -3.84
N GLN A 138 -1.52 -15.73 -4.03
CA GLN A 138 -0.43 -16.44 -3.35
C GLN A 138 0.94 -15.99 -3.87
N ALA A 139 1.11 -15.79 -5.17
CA ALA A 139 2.34 -15.23 -5.73
C ALA A 139 2.60 -13.79 -5.24
N ARG A 140 1.56 -12.94 -5.15
CA ARG A 140 1.68 -11.60 -4.54
C ARG A 140 2.07 -11.66 -3.07
N LYS A 141 1.57 -12.62 -2.28
CA LYS A 141 1.99 -12.82 -0.88
C LYS A 141 3.48 -13.14 -0.75
N GLN A 142 4.02 -13.99 -1.63
CA GLN A 142 5.46 -14.29 -1.67
C GLN A 142 6.28 -13.07 -2.12
N GLU A 143 5.82 -12.33 -3.15
CA GLU A 143 6.43 -11.05 -3.57
C GLU A 143 6.54 -10.07 -2.38
N ALA A 144 5.44 -9.85 -1.65
CA ALA A 144 5.42 -8.94 -0.50
C ALA A 144 6.28 -9.44 0.67
N ALA A 145 6.33 -10.75 0.93
CA ALA A 145 7.16 -11.34 1.98
C ALA A 145 8.67 -11.15 1.72
N HIS A 146 9.13 -11.42 0.49
CA HIS A 146 10.54 -11.24 0.14
C HIS A 146 10.95 -9.76 0.01
N TRP A 147 10.04 -8.86 -0.41
CA TRP A 147 10.28 -7.41 -0.30
C TRP A 147 10.39 -6.95 1.17
N THR A 148 9.59 -7.52 2.07
CA THR A 148 9.68 -7.25 3.52
C THR A 148 11.03 -7.69 4.07
N THR A 149 11.50 -8.88 3.68
CA THR A 149 12.82 -9.41 4.06
C THR A 149 13.93 -8.45 3.58
N LEU A 150 13.88 -8.00 2.33
CA LEU A 150 14.86 -7.06 1.78
C LEU A 150 14.89 -5.72 2.52
N LEU A 151 13.72 -5.17 2.86
CA LEU A 151 13.59 -3.88 3.55
C LEU A 151 14.05 -3.93 5.01
N ASN A 152 13.87 -5.07 5.68
CA ASN A 152 14.24 -5.26 7.08
C ASN A 152 15.72 -5.66 7.25
N ASP A 153 16.16 -6.68 6.51
CA ASP A 153 17.49 -7.29 6.66
C ASP A 153 18.60 -6.46 5.97
N HIS A 154 18.24 -5.67 4.96
CA HIS A 154 19.19 -4.96 4.09
C HIS A 154 18.81 -3.48 3.81
N PRO A 155 18.57 -2.65 4.86
CA PRO A 155 18.06 -1.28 4.71
C PRO A 155 19.03 -0.29 4.02
N SER A 156 20.29 -0.70 3.78
CA SER A 156 21.30 0.07 3.03
C SER A 156 21.38 -0.29 1.54
N THR A 157 20.53 -1.18 1.03
CA THR A 157 20.50 -1.56 -0.39
C THR A 157 20.04 -0.40 -1.27
N ALA A 158 20.61 -0.24 -2.48
CA ALA A 158 20.10 0.69 -3.47
C ALA A 158 18.72 0.24 -4.03
N GLY A 159 17.84 1.19 -4.34
CA GLY A 159 16.52 0.90 -4.92
C GLY A 159 15.57 0.19 -3.96
N LEU A 160 15.42 0.71 -2.74
CA LEU A 160 14.41 0.27 -1.76
C LEU A 160 13.08 1.03 -1.88
N ASP A 161 13.03 2.06 -2.72
CA ASP A 161 11.81 2.72 -3.16
C ASP A 161 10.97 1.77 -4.05
N GLU A 162 11.58 1.08 -5.01
CA GLU A 162 10.96 -0.04 -5.73
C GLU A 162 10.40 -1.09 -4.77
N ALA A 163 11.20 -1.48 -3.77
CA ALA A 163 10.78 -2.49 -2.79
C ALA A 163 9.55 -2.06 -1.99
N ARG A 164 9.48 -0.79 -1.54
CA ARG A 164 8.31 -0.26 -0.80
C ARG A 164 7.08 -0.17 -1.69
N TYR A 165 7.23 0.31 -2.93
CA TYR A 165 6.13 0.40 -3.87
C TYR A 165 5.54 -0.97 -4.23
N TYR A 166 6.38 -1.91 -4.67
CA TYR A 166 5.93 -3.23 -5.09
C TYR A 166 5.47 -4.11 -3.92
N ARG A 167 6.02 -3.92 -2.70
CA ARG A 167 5.43 -4.50 -1.48
C ARG A 167 4.01 -3.98 -1.24
N GLY A 168 3.77 -2.69 -1.43
CA GLY A 168 2.44 -2.08 -1.30
C GLY A 168 1.44 -2.63 -2.31
N LEU A 169 1.81 -2.63 -3.59
CA LEU A 169 0.97 -3.16 -4.67
C LEU A 169 0.69 -4.65 -4.52
N ALA A 170 1.69 -5.42 -4.05
CA ALA A 170 1.51 -6.84 -3.79
C ALA A 170 0.58 -7.12 -2.60
N TYR A 171 0.65 -6.34 -1.51
CA TYR A 171 -0.34 -6.43 -0.43
C TYR A 171 -1.75 -6.06 -0.87
N GLU A 172 -1.89 -5.06 -1.75
CA GLU A 172 -3.20 -4.64 -2.23
C GLU A 172 -3.86 -5.74 -3.08
N LEU A 173 -3.10 -6.32 -4.01
CA LEU A 173 -3.52 -7.45 -4.85
C LEU A 173 -3.60 -8.79 -4.10
N SER A 174 -3.10 -8.89 -2.85
CA SER A 174 -3.29 -10.06 -1.99
C SER A 174 -4.47 -9.95 -1.01
N GLY A 175 -5.19 -8.82 -1.01
CA GLY A 175 -6.31 -8.54 -0.11
C GLY A 175 -5.92 -7.97 1.25
N GLU A 176 -4.76 -7.31 1.36
CA GLU A 176 -4.18 -6.80 2.61
C GLU A 176 -4.05 -5.24 2.60
N PRO A 177 -5.14 -4.48 2.37
CA PRO A 177 -5.08 -3.05 2.05
C PRO A 177 -4.42 -2.17 3.13
N GLN A 178 -4.51 -2.54 4.42
CA GLN A 178 -3.83 -1.78 5.48
C GLN A 178 -2.29 -1.89 5.39
N ARG A 179 -1.77 -3.05 4.97
CA ARG A 179 -0.33 -3.25 4.74
C ARG A 179 0.12 -2.55 3.45
N ALA A 180 -0.77 -2.46 2.46
CA ALA A 180 -0.56 -1.66 1.26
C ALA A 180 -0.43 -0.16 1.60
N ARG A 181 -1.42 0.42 2.31
CA ARG A 181 -1.40 1.80 2.81
C ARG A 181 -0.12 2.13 3.59
N SER A 182 0.31 1.25 4.52
CA SER A 182 1.59 1.40 5.23
C SER A 182 2.80 1.42 4.29
N SER A 183 2.84 0.57 3.27
CA SER A 183 3.99 0.48 2.34
C SER A 183 4.08 1.65 1.37
N TYR A 184 2.94 2.19 0.92
CA TYR A 184 2.89 3.43 0.15
C TYR A 184 3.27 4.65 0.99
N TYR A 185 2.85 4.70 2.26
CA TYR A 185 3.27 5.72 3.22
C TYR A 185 4.80 5.69 3.44
N ASP A 186 5.38 4.49 3.64
CA ASP A 186 6.83 4.30 3.79
C ASP A 186 7.58 4.86 2.58
N LEU A 187 7.10 4.62 1.35
CA LEU A 187 7.71 5.14 0.12
C LEU A 187 7.74 6.67 0.11
N ILE A 188 6.59 7.32 0.30
CA ILE A 188 6.45 8.78 0.26
C ILE A 188 7.36 9.41 1.32
N LYS A 189 7.36 8.86 2.55
CA LYS A 189 8.11 9.39 3.69
C LYS A 189 9.62 9.20 3.58
N THR A 190 10.09 8.07 3.03
CA THR A 190 11.53 7.71 3.03
C THR A 190 12.21 7.87 1.68
N SER A 191 11.47 8.12 0.59
CA SER A 191 12.01 8.30 -0.75
C SER A 191 11.15 9.24 -1.61
N PRO A 192 10.85 10.48 -1.16
CA PRO A 192 9.94 11.42 -1.83
C PRO A 192 10.38 11.85 -3.24
N GLN A 193 11.64 11.58 -3.62
CA GLN A 193 12.18 11.84 -4.96
C GLN A 193 12.07 10.63 -5.91
N SER A 194 11.48 9.50 -5.47
CA SER A 194 11.31 8.33 -6.33
C SER A 194 10.22 8.55 -7.39
N LYS A 195 10.45 8.02 -8.59
CA LYS A 195 9.49 8.03 -9.71
C LYS A 195 8.21 7.23 -9.40
N LEU A 196 8.21 6.43 -8.34
CA LEU A 196 7.07 5.63 -7.87
C LEU A 196 6.19 6.38 -6.85
N VAL A 197 6.62 7.54 -6.35
CA VAL A 197 5.83 8.41 -5.45
C VAL A 197 4.48 8.83 -6.07
N PRO A 198 4.37 9.32 -7.32
CA PRO A 198 3.07 9.58 -7.94
C PRO A 198 2.19 8.34 -8.08
N TYR A 199 2.76 7.14 -8.20
CA TYR A 199 1.99 5.89 -8.22
C TYR A 199 1.43 5.52 -6.83
N ALA A 200 2.15 5.85 -5.75
CA ALA A 200 1.67 5.71 -4.38
C ALA A 200 0.63 6.77 -3.99
N TYR A 201 0.81 8.03 -4.40
CA TYR A 201 -0.20 9.07 -4.21
C TYR A 201 -1.51 8.72 -4.95
N PHE A 202 -1.43 8.27 -6.20
CA PHE A 202 -2.63 7.72 -6.85
C PHE A 202 -3.16 6.55 -6.03
N ALA A 203 -2.37 5.53 -5.67
CA ALA A 203 -2.85 4.36 -4.93
C ALA A 203 -3.72 4.71 -3.72
N PHE A 204 -3.34 5.71 -2.92
CA PHE A 204 -4.19 6.24 -1.85
C PHE A 204 -5.49 6.87 -2.35
N GLY A 205 -5.45 7.68 -3.40
CA GLY A 205 -6.65 8.25 -4.00
C GLY A 205 -7.56 7.20 -4.64
N GLN A 206 -7.01 6.19 -5.34
CA GLN A 206 -7.79 5.09 -5.92
C GLN A 206 -8.52 4.37 -4.76
N MET A 207 -7.80 4.09 -3.67
CA MET A 207 -8.36 3.49 -2.44
C MET A 207 -9.40 4.36 -1.72
N PHE A 208 -9.21 5.68 -1.61
CA PHE A 208 -10.20 6.55 -0.96
C PHE A 208 -11.47 6.72 -1.81
N PHE A 209 -11.34 6.65 -3.14
CA PHE A 209 -12.47 6.60 -4.06
C PHE A 209 -13.23 5.27 -3.94
N ASP A 210 -12.54 4.15 -3.70
CA ASP A 210 -13.18 2.87 -3.40
C ASP A 210 -13.88 2.88 -2.02
N ASP A 211 -13.24 3.43 -0.98
CA ASP A 211 -13.88 3.69 0.33
C ASP A 211 -15.14 4.58 0.17
N ALA A 212 -15.15 5.50 -0.80
CA ALA A 212 -16.25 6.45 -1.03
C ALA A 212 -17.56 5.83 -1.52
N ARG A 213 -17.53 4.54 -1.91
CA ARG A 213 -18.72 3.72 -2.19
C ARG A 213 -19.55 3.44 -0.93
N GLN A 214 -18.94 3.52 0.24
CA GLN A 214 -19.59 3.34 1.55
C GLN A 214 -19.70 4.67 2.31
N ASP A 215 -18.75 5.58 2.12
CA ASP A 215 -18.72 6.89 2.79
C ASP A 215 -18.30 8.00 1.79
N PRO A 216 -19.26 8.69 1.14
CA PRO A 216 -18.98 9.72 0.15
C PRO A 216 -18.08 10.88 0.62
N SER A 217 -17.85 11.07 1.93
CA SER A 217 -16.85 12.04 2.42
C SER A 217 -15.43 11.72 1.92
N LYS A 218 -15.14 10.45 1.61
CA LYS A 218 -13.83 9.97 1.19
C LYS A 218 -13.43 10.47 -0.21
N TYR A 219 -14.38 10.91 -1.04
CA TYR A 219 -14.05 11.57 -2.32
C TYR A 219 -13.18 12.82 -2.12
N ALA A 220 -13.31 13.55 -1.01
CA ALA A 220 -12.44 14.70 -0.73
C ALA A 220 -10.98 14.30 -0.46
N LEU A 221 -10.75 13.12 0.13
CA LEU A 221 -9.40 12.56 0.31
C LEU A 221 -8.84 12.00 -1.00
N ALA A 222 -9.71 11.47 -1.88
CA ALA A 222 -9.33 11.07 -3.23
C ALA A 222 -8.92 12.28 -4.09
N GLU A 223 -9.68 13.39 -4.06
CA GLU A 223 -9.37 14.63 -4.78
C GLU A 223 -7.95 15.13 -4.42
N GLN A 224 -7.67 15.27 -3.11
CA GLN A 224 -6.38 15.68 -2.60
C GLN A 224 -5.25 14.72 -3.05
N ALA A 225 -5.46 13.41 -2.90
CA ALA A 225 -4.46 12.40 -3.26
C ALA A 225 -4.15 12.39 -4.77
N PHE A 226 -5.13 12.67 -5.63
CA PHE A 226 -4.92 12.82 -7.08
C PHE A 226 -4.23 14.14 -7.45
N VAL A 227 -4.52 15.24 -6.74
CA VAL A 227 -3.80 16.51 -6.90
C VAL A 227 -2.30 16.35 -6.59
N GLU A 228 -1.92 15.55 -5.58
CA GLU A 228 -0.51 15.22 -5.30
C GLU A 228 0.18 14.53 -6.49
N VAL A 229 -0.52 13.67 -7.23
CA VAL A 229 0.02 13.02 -8.44
C VAL A 229 0.38 14.04 -9.52
N LEU A 230 -0.44 15.09 -9.68
CA LEU A 230 -0.24 16.11 -10.70
C LEU A 230 0.96 17.04 -10.43
N LYS A 231 1.53 17.02 -9.21
CA LYS A 231 2.80 17.70 -8.89
C LYS A 231 4.01 17.08 -9.57
N TYR A 232 3.91 15.82 -10.02
CA TYR A 232 4.97 15.10 -10.72
C TYR A 232 4.67 15.09 -12.23
N PRO A 233 5.32 15.92 -13.07
CA PRO A 233 4.95 16.04 -14.48
C PRO A 233 5.38 14.83 -15.35
N PRO A 234 4.76 14.66 -16.53
CA PRO A 234 5.28 13.78 -17.58
C PRO A 234 6.63 14.29 -18.12
N PRO A 235 7.46 13.44 -18.77
CA PRO A 235 7.23 12.01 -19.03
C PRO A 235 7.64 11.11 -17.86
N ALA A 236 8.15 11.66 -16.75
CA ALA A 236 8.61 10.88 -15.60
C ALA A 236 7.45 10.20 -14.84
N ASN A 237 6.31 10.90 -14.73
CA ASN A 237 5.07 10.33 -14.20
C ASN A 237 4.26 9.63 -15.31
N GLY A 238 4.25 8.30 -15.28
CA GLY A 238 3.47 7.48 -16.21
C GLY A 238 2.02 7.21 -15.82
N ILE A 239 1.56 7.63 -14.62
CA ILE A 239 0.16 7.52 -14.17
C ILE A 239 -0.62 8.84 -14.33
N PHE A 240 0.05 9.93 -14.77
CA PHE A 240 -0.51 11.29 -14.88
C PHE A 240 -1.84 11.37 -15.64
N ALA A 241 -1.96 10.70 -16.78
CA ALA A 241 -3.18 10.72 -17.59
C ALA A 241 -4.38 10.08 -16.87
N TYR A 242 -4.14 8.99 -16.14
CA TYR A 242 -5.17 8.35 -15.31
C TYR A 242 -5.51 9.15 -14.04
N ALA A 243 -4.55 9.92 -13.51
CA ALA A 243 -4.83 10.85 -12.41
C ALA A 243 -5.72 12.01 -12.85
N LEU A 244 -5.56 12.53 -14.08
CA LEU A 244 -6.49 13.52 -14.66
C LEU A 244 -7.90 12.94 -14.82
N LEU A 245 -8.01 11.69 -15.31
CA LEU A 245 -9.27 10.98 -15.47
C LEU A 245 -10.00 10.86 -14.13
N ARG A 246 -9.40 10.21 -13.13
CA ARG A 246 -10.05 9.95 -11.84
C ARG A 246 -10.18 11.18 -10.95
N LEU A 247 -9.36 12.22 -11.12
CA LEU A 247 -9.63 13.53 -10.51
C LEU A 247 -10.92 14.12 -11.08
N GLY A 248 -11.12 14.07 -12.41
CA GLY A 248 -12.37 14.53 -13.03
C GLY A 248 -13.60 13.73 -12.58
N GLU A 249 -13.50 12.40 -12.48
CA GLU A 249 -14.57 11.56 -11.92
C GLU A 249 -14.87 11.89 -10.44
N THR A 250 -13.83 12.12 -9.64
CA THR A 250 -13.97 12.53 -8.23
C THR A 250 -14.63 13.90 -8.11
N GLU A 251 -14.26 14.84 -8.96
CA GLU A 251 -14.86 16.17 -9.03
C GLU A 251 -16.32 16.12 -9.49
N LEU A 252 -16.72 15.19 -10.37
CA LEU A 252 -18.13 14.92 -10.67
C LEU A 252 -18.88 14.40 -9.43
N ALA A 253 -18.32 13.41 -8.72
CA ALA A 253 -18.92 12.86 -7.49
C ALA A 253 -19.06 13.89 -6.36
N LEU A 254 -18.14 14.88 -6.30
CA LEU A 254 -18.19 16.02 -5.39
C LEU A 254 -19.07 17.20 -5.88
N ASN A 255 -19.82 17.04 -6.98
CA ASN A 255 -20.65 18.07 -7.61
C ASN A 255 -19.85 19.34 -8.03
N GLN A 256 -18.66 19.14 -8.60
CA GLN A 256 -17.74 20.18 -9.09
C GLN A 256 -17.51 20.09 -10.62
N PRO A 257 -18.57 20.03 -11.47
CA PRO A 257 -18.44 19.68 -12.89
C PRO A 257 -17.57 20.64 -13.72
N ALA A 258 -17.42 21.89 -13.29
CA ALA A 258 -16.54 22.86 -13.94
C ALA A 258 -15.05 22.51 -13.81
N LYS A 259 -14.62 21.95 -12.65
CA LYS A 259 -13.26 21.43 -12.49
C LYS A 259 -13.09 20.14 -13.30
N ALA A 260 -14.06 19.22 -13.19
CA ALA A 260 -14.02 17.93 -13.86
C ALA A 260 -13.82 18.09 -15.36
N LYS A 261 -14.59 18.99 -15.99
CA LYS A 261 -14.43 19.32 -17.41
C LYS A 261 -13.03 19.85 -17.72
N ALA A 262 -12.43 20.69 -16.87
CA ALA A 262 -11.08 21.21 -17.09
C ALA A 262 -10.01 20.09 -17.05
N HIS A 263 -10.15 19.10 -16.17
CA HIS A 263 -9.26 17.94 -16.12
C HIS A 263 -9.48 16.98 -17.30
N PHE A 264 -10.73 16.75 -17.73
CA PHE A 264 -11.06 15.97 -18.92
C PHE A 264 -10.61 16.63 -20.23
N ASP A 265 -10.82 17.94 -20.40
CA ASP A 265 -10.30 18.71 -21.53
C ASP A 265 -8.77 18.69 -21.57
N ARG A 266 -8.13 18.77 -20.39
CA ARG A 266 -6.67 18.63 -20.26
C ARG A 266 -6.20 17.24 -20.67
N LEU A 267 -6.88 16.17 -20.24
CA LEU A 267 -6.55 14.80 -20.61
C LEU A 267 -6.65 14.57 -22.12
N ARG A 268 -7.78 14.98 -22.72
CA ARG A 268 -8.04 14.91 -24.17
C ARG A 268 -6.99 15.67 -24.99
N ARG A 269 -6.51 16.82 -24.50
CA ARG A 269 -5.52 17.67 -25.19
C ARG A 269 -4.07 17.25 -24.97
N ASP A 270 -3.66 16.98 -23.73
CA ASP A 270 -2.27 16.70 -23.35
C ASP A 270 -1.90 15.23 -23.62
N PHE A 271 -2.87 14.31 -23.64
CA PHE A 271 -2.66 12.86 -23.84
C PHE A 271 -3.72 12.20 -24.76
N PRO A 272 -3.95 12.70 -25.99
CA PRO A 272 -5.02 12.20 -26.88
C PRO A 272 -4.94 10.70 -27.21
N GLY A 273 -3.74 10.11 -27.19
CA GLY A 273 -3.50 8.68 -27.42
C GLY A 273 -3.37 7.81 -26.16
N SER A 274 -3.70 8.34 -24.97
CA SER A 274 -3.71 7.54 -23.73
C SER A 274 -4.97 6.68 -23.63
N PRO A 275 -4.91 5.43 -23.15
CA PRO A 275 -6.11 4.66 -22.82
C PRO A 275 -7.01 5.37 -21.80
N ALA A 276 -6.45 6.19 -20.89
CA ALA A 276 -7.25 7.02 -19.98
C ALA A 276 -8.26 7.92 -20.71
N THR A 277 -7.95 8.34 -21.94
CA THR A 277 -8.77 9.24 -22.75
C THR A 277 -10.02 8.54 -23.32
N THR A 278 -10.06 7.20 -23.40
CA THR A 278 -11.26 6.46 -23.87
C THR A 278 -12.33 6.27 -22.80
N HIS A 279 -12.00 6.46 -21.52
CA HIS A 279 -12.94 6.36 -20.40
C HIS A 279 -13.53 7.72 -19.98
N VAL A 280 -13.16 8.81 -20.66
CA VAL A 280 -13.64 10.15 -20.33
C VAL A 280 -15.13 10.29 -20.71
N PRO A 281 -16.03 10.63 -19.77
CA PRO A 281 -17.45 10.81 -20.08
C PRO A 281 -17.67 11.91 -21.14
N PRO A 282 -18.76 11.85 -21.93
CA PRO A 282 -18.98 12.73 -23.08
C PRO A 282 -18.88 14.23 -22.76
#